data_AF-A0A9Q0F4A0-F1
#
_entry.id   AF-A0A9Q0F4A0-F1
#
_cell.length_a   1.000
_cell.length_b   1.000
_cell.length_c   1.000
_cell.angle_alpha   90.00
_cell.angle_beta   90.00
_cell.angle_gamma   90.00
#
_symmetry.space_group_name_H-M   'P 1'
#
loop_
_entity.id
_entity.type
_entity.pdbx_description
1 polymer ?
#
loop_
_entity_poly.entity_id
_entity_poly.type
_entity_poly.pdbx_seq_one_letter_code
_entity_poly.pdbx_strand_id
1 'polypeptide(L)'
;MVVFDKDGVLERIGGGKGYIDMSTVDPETSTKISAAITTKGASFLEAPVSGSKQPAETGQLVILAAGDKALYDEVMPAFDVLGKKSFFLGQIGNGAKMKL
;
A
#
# COMPACT_ATOMS: atom_id res chain seq x y z
N MET A 1 5.93 -8.45 -12.13
CA MET A 1 5.54 -7.64 -10.96
C MET A 1 5.06 -8.63 -9.91
N VAL A 2 5.66 -8.62 -8.71
CA VAL A 2 5.55 -9.70 -7.71
C VAL A 2 4.11 -10.16 -7.42
N VAL A 3 3.13 -9.27 -7.56
CA VAL A 3 1.69 -9.62 -7.42
C VAL A 3 1.19 -10.60 -8.48
N PHE A 4 1.57 -10.41 -9.75
CA PHE A 4 1.06 -11.15 -10.91
C PHE A 4 2.00 -12.24 -11.44
N ASP A 5 3.23 -12.32 -10.92
CA ASP A 5 4.21 -13.30 -11.37
C ASP A 5 3.84 -14.72 -10.88
N LYS A 6 4.43 -15.76 -11.49
CA LYS A 6 4.30 -17.15 -11.02
C LYS A 6 4.77 -17.23 -9.57
N ASP A 7 4.04 -17.97 -8.72
CA ASP A 7 4.27 -18.00 -7.27
C ASP A 7 4.09 -16.63 -6.58
N GLY A 8 3.45 -15.68 -7.25
CA GLY A 8 3.21 -14.33 -6.75
C GLY A 8 2.11 -14.22 -5.71
N VAL A 9 1.86 -13.00 -5.26
CA VAL A 9 0.92 -12.71 -4.16
C VAL A 9 -0.48 -13.24 -4.45
N LEU A 10 -0.97 -13.10 -5.69
CA LEU A 10 -2.33 -13.49 -6.07
C LEU A 10 -2.61 -14.99 -5.98
N GLU A 11 -1.58 -15.84 -6.01
CA GLU A 11 -1.75 -17.29 -5.91
C GLU A 11 -1.98 -17.75 -4.46
N ARG A 12 -1.63 -16.91 -3.45
CA ARG A 12 -1.67 -17.29 -2.02
C ARG A 12 -2.42 -16.32 -1.11
N ILE A 13 -2.80 -15.14 -1.63
CA ILE A 13 -3.62 -14.19 -0.90
C ILE A 13 -5.10 -14.59 -0.95
N GLY A 14 -5.85 -14.24 0.09
CA GLY A 14 -7.26 -14.60 0.22
C GLY A 14 -7.94 -13.85 1.36
N GLY A 15 -9.16 -14.25 1.67
CA GLY A 15 -9.99 -13.70 2.74
C GLY A 15 -9.25 -13.45 4.06
N GLY A 16 -9.48 -12.28 4.65
CA GLY A 16 -8.91 -11.88 5.95
C GLY A 16 -7.45 -11.42 5.89
N LYS A 17 -6.84 -11.31 4.71
CA LYS A 17 -5.50 -10.74 4.53
C LYS A 17 -5.58 -9.32 3.96
N GLY A 18 -4.64 -8.47 4.35
CA GLY A 18 -4.38 -7.17 3.73
C GLY A 18 -3.10 -7.18 2.92
N TYR A 19 -3.10 -6.52 1.76
CA TYR A 19 -1.90 -6.21 0.99
C TYR A 19 -1.67 -4.69 0.96
N ILE A 20 -0.53 -4.26 1.49
CA ILE A 20 -0.11 -2.86 1.50
C ILE A 20 1.01 -2.69 0.48
N ASP A 21 0.76 -1.95 -0.61
CA ASP A 21 1.78 -1.66 -1.61
C ASP A 21 2.50 -0.34 -1.31
N MET A 22 3.75 -0.44 -0.88
CA MET A 22 4.58 0.75 -0.60
C MET A 22 5.47 1.15 -1.79
N SER A 23 5.33 0.47 -2.93
CA SER A 23 6.09 0.75 -4.15
C SER A 23 5.68 2.09 -4.77
N THR A 24 6.57 2.67 -5.57
CA THR A 24 6.19 3.80 -6.45
C THR A 24 5.73 3.23 -7.78
N VAL A 25 4.42 3.23 -8.01
CA VAL A 25 3.77 2.80 -9.26
C VAL A 25 2.80 3.89 -9.72
N ASP A 26 2.37 3.82 -10.98
CA ASP A 26 1.34 4.72 -11.49
C ASP A 26 -0.07 4.35 -10.96
N PRO A 27 -1.04 5.29 -11.00
CA PRO A 27 -2.38 5.07 -10.48
C PRO A 27 -3.15 3.93 -11.16
N GLU A 28 -2.89 3.67 -12.44
CA GLU A 28 -3.56 2.60 -13.19
C GLU A 28 -3.06 1.23 -12.73
N THR A 29 -1.75 1.10 -12.52
CA THR A 29 -1.11 -0.08 -11.94
C THR A 29 -1.68 -0.37 -10.54
N SER A 30 -1.77 0.65 -9.68
CA SER A 30 -2.35 0.49 -8.33
C SER A 30 -3.82 0.03 -8.37
N THR A 31 -4.62 0.63 -9.25
CA THR A 31 -6.02 0.23 -9.46
C THR A 31 -6.13 -1.22 -9.92
N LYS A 32 -5.27 -1.64 -10.86
CA LYS A 32 -5.23 -3.02 -11.37
C LYS A 32 -4.86 -4.02 -10.27
N ILE A 33 -3.87 -3.69 -9.42
CA ILE A 33 -3.49 -4.53 -8.28
C ILE A 33 -4.67 -4.65 -7.32
N SER A 34 -5.27 -3.52 -6.94
CA SER A 34 -6.40 -3.51 -6.03
C SER A 34 -7.50 -4.43 -6.51
N ALA A 35 -7.92 -4.33 -7.77
CA ALA A 35 -8.99 -5.17 -8.32
C ALA A 35 -8.64 -6.67 -8.25
N ALA A 36 -7.40 -7.03 -8.54
CA ALA A 36 -6.95 -8.41 -8.50
C ALA A 36 -6.91 -8.96 -7.06
N ILE A 37 -6.42 -8.16 -6.11
CA ILE A 37 -6.34 -8.51 -4.69
C ILE A 37 -7.75 -8.67 -4.10
N THR A 38 -8.64 -7.72 -4.35
CA THR A 38 -10.01 -7.76 -3.81
C THR A 38 -10.86 -8.86 -4.42
N THR A 39 -10.61 -9.26 -5.67
CA THR A 39 -11.24 -10.45 -6.28
C THR A 39 -10.89 -11.74 -5.55
N LYS A 40 -9.75 -11.80 -4.84
CA LYS A 40 -9.37 -12.92 -3.97
C LYS A 40 -9.98 -12.83 -2.56
N GLY A 41 -10.76 -11.78 -2.28
CA GLY A 41 -11.37 -11.53 -0.96
C GLY A 41 -10.44 -10.85 0.05
N ALA A 42 -9.27 -10.38 -0.38
CA ALA A 42 -8.32 -9.66 0.46
C ALA A 42 -8.53 -8.13 0.36
N SER A 43 -8.06 -7.38 1.36
CA SER A 43 -8.06 -5.92 1.34
C SER A 43 -6.79 -5.36 0.70
N PHE A 44 -6.89 -4.18 0.09
CA PHE A 44 -5.78 -3.51 -0.57
C PHE A 44 -5.65 -2.07 -0.09
N LEU A 45 -4.40 -1.66 0.17
CA LEU A 45 -4.03 -0.29 0.47
C LEU A 45 -2.78 0.06 -0.35
N GLU A 46 -2.82 1.11 -1.16
CA GLU A 46 -1.58 1.71 -1.64
C GLU A 46 -1.02 2.63 -0.54
N ALA A 47 0.28 2.64 -0.36
CA ALA A 47 0.97 3.45 0.64
C ALA A 47 2.39 3.84 0.17
N PRO A 48 2.55 4.44 -1.02
CA PRO A 48 3.85 4.93 -1.47
C PRO A 48 4.50 5.86 -0.45
N VAL A 49 5.83 5.78 -0.37
CA VAL A 49 6.60 6.49 0.66
C VAL A 49 7.50 7.58 0.08
N SER A 50 7.68 8.64 0.86
CA SER A 50 8.70 9.66 0.66
C SER A 50 9.78 9.54 1.74
N GLY A 51 11.02 9.39 1.27
CA GLY A 51 12.17 8.97 2.06
C GLY A 51 12.78 7.69 1.48
N SER A 52 14.08 7.50 1.65
CA SER A 52 14.80 6.32 1.16
C SER A 52 15.32 5.50 2.35
N LYS A 53 16.53 4.96 2.26
CA LYS A 53 17.13 4.07 3.25
C LYS A 53 17.20 4.69 4.66
N GLN A 54 17.85 5.86 4.81
CA GLN A 54 18.05 6.45 6.13
C GLN A 54 16.72 6.86 6.80
N PRO A 55 15.77 7.53 6.11
CA PRO A 55 14.45 7.77 6.69
C PRO A 55 13.69 6.50 7.08
N ALA A 56 13.80 5.41 6.30
CA ALA A 56 13.19 4.13 6.67
C ALA A 56 13.82 3.53 7.93
N GLU A 57 15.15 3.53 8.04
CA GLU A 57 15.88 3.00 9.18
C GLU A 57 15.63 3.78 10.48
N THR A 58 15.27 5.06 10.36
CA THR A 58 15.08 5.98 11.49
C THR A 58 13.61 6.26 11.81
N GLY A 59 12.66 5.61 11.13
CA GLY A 59 11.22 5.82 11.35
C GLY A 59 10.72 7.20 10.89
N GLN A 60 11.33 7.76 9.84
CA GLN A 60 11.10 9.13 9.37
C GLN A 60 10.44 9.21 7.99
N LEU A 61 9.92 8.09 7.47
CA LEU A 61 9.17 8.09 6.21
C LEU A 61 7.93 8.98 6.30
N VAL A 62 7.54 9.53 5.15
CA VAL A 62 6.19 10.08 4.94
C VAL A 62 5.43 9.10 4.08
N ILE A 63 4.32 8.58 4.60
CA ILE A 63 3.52 7.53 3.96
C ILE A 63 2.25 8.16 3.38
N LEU A 64 2.00 7.92 2.09
CA LEU A 64 0.89 8.51 1.33
C LEU A 64 -0.13 7.42 1.00
N ALA A 65 -1.00 7.09 1.96
CA ALA A 65 -1.89 5.95 1.86
C ALA A 65 -3.23 6.28 1.20
N ALA A 66 -3.78 5.36 0.40
CA ALA A 66 -5.12 5.46 -0.15
C ALA A 66 -5.74 4.08 -0.43
N GLY A 67 -7.06 3.98 -0.40
CA GLY A 67 -7.83 2.77 -0.64
C GLY A 67 -8.67 2.34 0.55
N ASP A 68 -8.46 1.12 1.04
CA ASP A 68 -9.25 0.56 2.14
C ASP A 68 -8.96 1.30 3.46
N LYS A 69 -9.97 2.03 3.96
CA LYS A 69 -9.88 2.79 5.20
C LYS A 69 -9.76 1.89 6.44
N ALA A 70 -10.41 0.74 6.45
CA ALA A 70 -10.35 -0.18 7.58
C ALA A 70 -8.94 -0.78 7.69
N LEU A 71 -8.36 -1.20 6.55
CA LEU A 71 -6.98 -1.67 6.51
C LEU A 71 -5.99 -0.57 6.91
N TYR A 72 -6.20 0.67 6.47
CA TYR A 72 -5.38 1.82 6.89
C TYR A 72 -5.39 2.02 8.41
N ASP A 73 -6.56 1.93 9.04
CA ASP A 73 -6.69 2.07 10.50
C ASP A 73 -6.03 0.91 11.24
N GLU A 74 -6.16 -0.32 10.72
CA GLU A 74 -5.54 -1.52 11.30
C GLU A 74 -4.01 -1.45 11.29
N VAL A 75 -3.41 -0.97 10.20
CA VAL A 75 -1.94 -0.93 10.04
C VAL A 75 -1.29 0.32 10.62
N MET A 76 -2.06 1.23 11.22
CA MET A 76 -1.53 2.47 11.79
C MET A 76 -0.35 2.27 12.74
N PRO A 77 -0.38 1.29 13.67
CA PRO A 77 0.76 1.06 14.57
C PRO A 77 2.06 0.72 13.81
N ALA A 78 1.97 0.06 12.66
CA ALA A 78 3.14 -0.22 11.82
C ALA A 78 3.62 1.04 11.09
N PHE A 79 2.70 1.88 10.62
CA PHE A 79 3.04 3.16 9.99
C PHE A 79 3.71 4.13 10.97
N ASP A 80 3.31 4.14 12.23
CA ASP A 80 3.92 4.96 13.30
C ASP A 80 5.36 4.54 13.63
N VAL A 81 5.70 3.27 13.40
CA VAL A 81 7.09 2.78 13.55
C VAL A 81 7.95 3.16 12.35
N LEU A 82 7.39 3.08 11.14
CA LEU A 82 8.12 3.31 9.89
C LEU A 82 8.26 4.78 9.52
N GLY A 83 7.32 5.62 9.96
CA GLY A 83 7.16 6.96 9.48
C GLY A 83 6.91 7.98 10.57
N LYS A 84 7.32 9.21 10.29
CA LYS A 84 6.98 10.38 11.12
C LYS A 84 5.57 10.89 10.83
N LYS A 85 4.99 10.49 9.71
CA LYS A 85 3.66 10.90 9.27
C LYS A 85 3.08 9.95 8.24
N SER A 86 1.81 9.60 8.41
CA SER A 86 0.96 8.96 7.42
C SER A 86 -0.20 9.89 7.04
N PHE A 87 -0.60 9.84 5.77
CA PHE A 87 -1.77 10.54 5.26
C PHE A 87 -2.72 9.53 4.63
N PHE A 88 -4.02 9.66 4.91
CA PHE A 88 -5.06 8.95 4.18
C PHE A 88 -5.66 9.85 3.11
N LEU A 89 -5.45 9.50 1.85
CA LEU A 89 -5.76 10.30 0.67
C LEU A 89 -7.04 9.85 -0.02
N GLY A 90 -7.83 8.99 0.62
CA GLY A 90 -9.13 8.55 0.12
C GLY A 90 -9.00 7.40 -0.88
N GLN A 91 -9.43 7.62 -2.12
CA GLN A 91 -9.56 6.55 -3.11
C GLN A 91 -8.21 6.11 -3.70
N ILE A 92 -8.15 4.85 -4.13
CA ILE A 92 -7.00 4.25 -4.82
C ILE A 92 -6.57 5.13 -6.00
N GLY A 93 -5.26 5.26 -6.18
CA GLY A 93 -4.61 6.11 -7.17
C GLY A 93 -4.26 7.50 -6.64
N ASN A 94 -4.88 7.98 -5.55
CA ASN A 94 -4.55 9.29 -4.98
C ASN A 94 -3.17 9.31 -4.31
N GLY A 95 -2.75 8.22 -3.67
CA GLY A 95 -1.41 8.07 -3.10
C GLY A 95 -0.35 8.05 -4.20
N ALA A 96 -0.58 7.26 -5.24
CA ALA A 96 0.29 7.22 -6.42
C ALA A 96 0.43 8.60 -7.09
N LYS A 97 -0.69 9.31 -7.33
CA LYS A 97 -0.69 10.67 -7.90
C LYS A 97 0.07 11.69 -7.05
N MET A 98 -0.05 11.61 -5.73
CA MET A 98 0.63 12.54 -4.83
C MET A 98 2.14 12.28 -4.76
N LYS A 99 2.57 11.05 -5.06
CA LYS A 99 3.97 10.63 -5.00
C LYS A 99 4.78 10.98 -6.24
N LEU A 100 4.16 10.89 -7.42
CA LEU A 100 4.77 11.14 -8.75
C LEU A 100 4.85 12.63 -9.05
#